data_AF-A0A7V0IFL7-F1
#
_entry.id   AF-A0A7V0IFL7-F1
#
_cell.length_a   1.000
_cell.length_b   1.000
_cell.length_c   1.000
_cell.angle_alpha   90.00
_cell.angle_beta   90.00
_cell.angle_gamma   90.00
#
_symmetry.space_group_name_H-M   'P 1'
#
loop_
_entity.id
_entity.type
_entity.pdbx_description
1 polymer ?
#
loop_
_entity_poly.entity_id
_entity_poly.type
_entity_poly.pdbx_seq_one_letter_code
_entity_poly.pdbx_strand_id
1 'polypeptide(L)'
;MPQFPRNMRLFRIALMMTAPSLVLKCVGQSEQSGGDMGFVHLHLHTYYSLLDGACRPKDLMERVRQLGMPAVSMTDHGNLYGMLEFYEAAKTAGVHPIIGQEFYVAPGSRHEKTATADGPQSGFHLVLIAANNTGLKNLMKLSSLGFIEGFYYKPRIDRELLEKYNEGLFALTACLQGEIPWLLLQGRWDEAKQVARWFLERFGPERFFIE
;
A
#
# COMPACT_ATOMS: atom_id res chain seq x y z
N MET A 1 29.46 -0.46 50.59
CA MET A 1 28.15 0.15 50.31
C MET A 1 28.06 0.44 48.81
N PRO A 2 26.95 0.13 48.11
CA PRO A 2 26.12 -1.06 48.19
C PRO A 2 26.20 -1.90 46.89
N GLN A 3 26.01 -3.21 47.05
CA GLN A 3 25.83 -4.18 45.97
C GLN A 3 24.45 -4.00 45.34
N PHE A 4 24.35 -3.98 44.01
CA PHE A 4 23.06 -4.01 43.30
C PHE A 4 22.53 -5.46 43.26
N PRO A 5 21.28 -5.71 43.66
CA PRO A 5 20.72 -7.06 43.68
C PRO A 5 20.31 -7.52 42.28
N ARG A 6 20.67 -8.78 41.98
CA ARG A 6 20.02 -9.60 40.96
C ARG A 6 18.62 -10.00 41.47
N ASN A 7 17.66 -10.04 40.56
CA ASN A 7 16.27 -10.50 40.68
C ASN A 7 15.21 -9.44 41.04
N MET A 8 14.51 -8.97 40.02
CA MET A 8 13.07 -8.69 40.12
C MET A 8 12.36 -9.37 38.95
N ARG A 9 11.58 -10.39 39.30
CA ARG A 9 10.52 -10.96 38.47
C ARG A 9 9.40 -9.91 38.31
N LEU A 10 8.57 -10.14 37.29
CA LEU A 10 7.23 -9.59 37.04
C LEU A 10 7.18 -8.23 36.35
N PHE A 11 7.01 -8.26 35.03
CA PHE A 11 5.79 -7.72 34.40
C PHE A 11 5.50 -8.56 33.14
N ARG A 12 4.75 -9.66 33.33
CA ARG A 12 3.94 -10.26 32.28
C ARG A 12 2.80 -9.27 32.05
N ILE A 13 2.85 -8.50 30.96
CA ILE A 13 1.65 -7.82 30.47
C ILE A 13 0.81 -8.89 29.79
N ALA A 14 -0.34 -9.14 30.41
CA ALA A 14 -1.32 -10.10 30.00
C ALA A 14 -1.96 -9.70 28.67
N LEU A 15 -1.95 -10.67 27.76
CA LEU A 15 -2.95 -10.99 26.76
C LEU A 15 -4.38 -10.47 27.10
N MET A 16 -4.90 -9.58 26.25
CA MET A 16 -6.32 -9.40 25.91
C MET A 16 -6.35 -9.26 24.38
N MET A 17 -6.58 -10.35 23.62
CA MET A 17 -7.87 -10.65 22.96
C MET A 17 -8.57 -9.38 22.46
N THR A 18 -8.62 -9.05 21.16
CA THR A 18 -9.14 -9.88 20.05
C THR A 18 -8.56 -9.46 18.67
N ALA A 19 -8.17 -10.49 17.89
CA ALA A 19 -7.95 -10.54 16.43
C ALA A 19 -6.81 -9.71 15.77
N PRO A 20 -5.62 -10.33 15.66
CA PRO A 20 -4.82 -10.27 14.44
C PRO A 20 -4.41 -11.70 14.05
N SER A 21 -5.25 -12.42 13.28
CA SER A 21 -4.96 -13.84 12.96
C SER A 21 -4.97 -14.21 11.48
N LEU A 22 -4.99 -13.24 10.56
CA LEU A 22 -4.85 -13.56 9.12
C LEU A 22 -3.46 -13.29 8.55
N VAL A 23 -2.74 -12.26 9.00
CA VAL A 23 -1.39 -11.97 8.46
C VAL A 23 -0.34 -12.99 8.98
N LEU A 24 -0.52 -13.51 10.21
CA LEU A 24 0.44 -14.44 10.82
C LEU A 24 0.26 -15.91 10.45
N LYS A 25 -0.83 -16.31 9.77
CA LYS A 25 -1.13 -17.73 9.49
C LYS A 25 -0.47 -18.29 8.22
N CYS A 26 0.24 -17.47 7.45
CA CYS A 26 0.95 -17.91 6.25
C CYS A 26 2.29 -18.60 6.54
N VAL A 27 2.77 -18.59 7.78
CA VAL A 27 3.95 -19.38 8.19
C VAL A 27 3.49 -20.80 8.50
N GLY A 28 3.22 -21.55 7.43
CA GLY A 28 3.06 -23.00 7.50
C GLY A 28 4.32 -23.63 8.10
N GLN A 29 4.10 -24.66 8.91
CA GLN A 29 5.13 -25.45 9.59
C GLN A 29 6.12 -26.04 8.57
N SER A 30 7.26 -25.38 8.36
CA SER A 30 8.48 -26.02 7.88
C SER A 30 9.56 -25.81 8.93
N GLU A 31 9.96 -26.90 9.59
CA GLU A 31 11.08 -26.89 10.51
C GLU A 31 12.39 -26.78 9.70
N GLN A 32 13.24 -25.83 10.12
CA GLN A 32 14.65 -25.59 9.79
C GLN A 32 15.02 -24.83 8.50
N SER A 33 15.41 -23.56 8.66
CA SER A 33 16.83 -23.15 8.58
C SER A 33 16.96 -21.64 8.94
N GLY A 34 18.15 -21.24 9.40
CA GLY A 34 18.40 -19.93 10.00
C GLY A 34 18.00 -18.72 9.15
N GLY A 35 16.98 -18.00 9.65
CA GLY A 35 16.84 -16.55 9.65
C GLY A 35 17.37 -15.76 8.46
N ASP A 36 16.79 -15.94 7.29
CA ASP A 36 16.70 -14.86 6.31
C ASP A 36 15.27 -14.29 6.38
N MET A 37 15.15 -13.01 6.73
CA MET A 37 13.85 -12.35 6.82
C MET A 37 13.29 -12.25 5.40
N GLY A 38 12.40 -13.17 5.04
CA GLY A 38 11.81 -13.24 3.71
C GLY A 38 11.26 -11.89 3.24
N PHE A 39 11.48 -11.56 1.97
CA PHE A 39 11.06 -10.31 1.35
C PHE A 39 9.76 -10.49 0.54
N VAL A 40 8.89 -9.49 0.55
CA VAL A 40 7.64 -9.45 -0.23
C VAL A 40 7.53 -8.10 -0.92
N HIS A 41 7.28 -8.10 -2.23
CA HIS A 41 7.02 -6.89 -2.98
C HIS A 41 5.60 -6.39 -2.72
N LEU A 42 5.47 -5.18 -2.15
CA LEU A 42 4.19 -4.51 -1.89
C LEU A 42 3.85 -3.41 -2.89
N HIS A 43 4.83 -2.93 -3.65
CA HIS A 43 4.66 -2.00 -4.76
C HIS A 43 5.17 -2.69 -6.03
N LEU A 44 4.25 -3.17 -6.88
CA LEU A 44 4.56 -3.92 -8.08
C LEU A 44 3.50 -3.71 -9.16
N HIS A 45 3.98 -3.41 -10.37
CA HIS A 45 3.17 -3.23 -11.56
C HIS A 45 3.12 -4.50 -12.40
N THR A 46 1.92 -4.88 -12.81
CA THR A 46 1.67 -5.90 -13.83
C THR A 46 1.50 -5.22 -15.19
N TYR A 47 1.32 -5.98 -16.27
CA TYR A 47 1.00 -5.38 -17.56
C TYR A 47 -0.33 -4.61 -17.58
N TYR A 48 -1.16 -4.72 -16.55
CA TYR A 48 -2.37 -3.92 -16.41
C TYR A 48 -2.09 -2.46 -16.05
N SER A 49 -0.87 -2.12 -15.65
CA SER A 49 -0.32 -0.77 -15.78
C SER A 49 -0.04 -0.46 -17.25
N LEU A 50 -1.11 -0.21 -18.01
CA LEU A 50 -1.04 -0.02 -19.46
C LEU A 50 -0.02 1.07 -19.83
N LEU A 51 0.78 0.78 -20.86
CA LEU A 51 1.86 1.63 -21.39
C LEU A 51 3.14 1.68 -20.52
N ASP A 52 3.23 0.90 -19.45
CA ASP A 52 4.43 0.84 -18.59
C ASP A 52 4.75 -0.59 -18.15
N GLY A 53 3.81 -1.26 -17.49
CA GLY A 53 4.03 -2.58 -16.92
C GLY A 53 4.27 -3.68 -17.95
N ALA A 54 5.20 -4.59 -17.64
CA ALA A 54 5.56 -5.73 -18.49
C ALA A 54 5.31 -7.09 -17.83
N CYS A 55 5.05 -7.12 -16.52
CA CYS A 55 4.95 -8.36 -15.75
C CYS A 55 3.60 -9.05 -15.97
N ARG A 56 3.60 -10.24 -16.56
CA ARG A 56 2.40 -11.10 -16.67
C ARG A 56 2.12 -11.79 -15.33
N PRO A 57 0.89 -11.78 -14.81
CA PRO A 57 0.60 -12.36 -13.49
C PRO A 57 1.08 -13.81 -13.35
N LYS A 58 0.89 -14.66 -14.37
CA LYS A 58 1.37 -16.06 -14.32
C LYS A 58 2.88 -16.18 -14.19
N ASP A 59 3.64 -15.43 -14.99
CA ASP A 59 5.11 -15.45 -14.95
C ASP A 59 5.63 -14.87 -13.63
N LEU A 60 4.97 -13.81 -13.14
CA LEU A 60 5.26 -13.21 -11.85
C LEU A 60 5.11 -14.24 -10.72
N MET A 61 4.02 -15.01 -10.69
CA MET A 61 3.81 -16.02 -9.66
C MET A 61 4.86 -17.13 -9.70
N GLU A 62 5.24 -17.59 -10.90
CA GLU A 62 6.33 -18.57 -11.02
C GLU A 62 7.64 -18.00 -10.49
N ARG A 63 7.95 -16.73 -10.78
CA ARG A 63 9.16 -16.07 -10.25
C ARG A 63 9.13 -15.91 -8.74
N VAL A 64 8.00 -15.48 -8.18
CA VAL A 64 7.79 -15.33 -6.72
C VAL A 64 7.97 -16.67 -6.01
N ARG A 65 7.43 -17.75 -6.57
CA ARG A 65 7.59 -19.11 -6.05
C ARG A 65 9.04 -19.59 -6.11
N GLN A 66 9.76 -19.35 -7.21
CA GLN A 66 11.18 -19.67 -7.33
C GLN A 66 12.04 -18.93 -6.30
N LEU A 67 11.65 -17.72 -5.91
CA LEU A 67 12.33 -16.91 -4.89
C LEU A 67 11.91 -17.26 -3.46
N GLY A 68 10.99 -18.22 -3.27
CA GLY A 68 10.50 -18.60 -1.93
C GLY A 68 9.68 -17.52 -1.23
N MET A 69 9.13 -16.56 -1.98
CA MET A 69 8.35 -15.46 -1.42
C MET A 69 6.91 -15.93 -1.12
N PRO A 70 6.38 -15.75 0.10
CA PRO A 70 5.07 -16.28 0.48
C PRO A 70 3.90 -15.45 -0.06
N ALA A 71 4.14 -14.21 -0.47
CA ALA A 71 3.13 -13.26 -0.91
C ALA A 71 3.70 -12.31 -1.97
N VAL A 72 2.81 -11.64 -2.70
CA VAL A 72 3.14 -10.54 -3.61
C VAL A 72 1.94 -9.63 -3.80
N SER A 73 2.18 -8.33 -3.98
CA SER A 73 1.12 -7.36 -4.25
C SER A 73 0.97 -7.02 -5.73
N MET A 74 -0.24 -6.60 -6.10
CA MET A 74 -0.55 -5.91 -7.35
C MET A 74 -0.93 -4.47 -6.99
N THR A 75 -0.22 -3.48 -7.54
CA THR A 75 -0.47 -2.05 -7.30
C THR A 75 -0.39 -1.29 -8.61
N ASP A 76 -1.21 -1.67 -9.59
CA ASP A 76 -1.17 -1.08 -10.93
C ASP A 76 -1.53 0.41 -10.96
N HIS A 77 -1.02 1.12 -11.97
CA HIS A 77 -1.23 2.55 -12.15
C HIS A 77 -2.69 2.89 -12.42
N GLY A 78 -3.35 3.50 -11.44
CA GLY A 78 -4.67 4.10 -11.57
C GLY A 78 -5.81 3.11 -11.86
N ASN A 79 -5.60 1.80 -11.75
CA ASN A 79 -6.62 0.82 -12.10
C ASN A 79 -6.50 -0.50 -11.33
N LEU A 80 -7.57 -1.31 -11.42
CA LEU A 80 -7.67 -2.67 -10.86
C LEU A 80 -8.01 -3.72 -11.93
N TYR A 81 -7.68 -3.46 -13.20
CA TYR A 81 -8.10 -4.32 -14.32
C TYR A 81 -7.60 -5.76 -14.15
N GLY A 82 -6.38 -5.92 -13.63
CA GLY A 82 -5.73 -7.21 -13.42
C GLY A 82 -6.14 -7.97 -12.17
N MET A 83 -6.98 -7.40 -11.30
CA MET A 83 -7.22 -7.92 -9.96
C MET A 83 -7.65 -9.38 -9.95
N LEU A 84 -8.59 -9.76 -10.82
CA LEU A 84 -9.12 -11.12 -10.87
C LEU A 84 -8.09 -12.11 -11.43
N GLU A 85 -7.40 -11.76 -12.52
CA GLU A 85 -6.37 -12.63 -13.09
C GLU A 85 -5.20 -12.83 -12.12
N PHE A 86 -4.75 -11.75 -11.47
CA PHE A 86 -3.70 -11.79 -10.47
C PHE A 86 -4.07 -12.68 -9.28
N TYR A 87 -5.29 -12.51 -8.76
CA TYR A 87 -5.79 -13.31 -7.64
C TYR A 87 -5.84 -14.81 -7.98
N GLU A 88 -6.40 -15.18 -9.14
CA GLU A 88 -6.49 -16.58 -9.56
C GLU A 88 -5.13 -17.19 -9.88
N ALA A 89 -4.20 -16.42 -10.47
CA ALA A 89 -2.83 -16.85 -10.71
C ALA A 89 -2.10 -17.12 -9.39
N ALA A 90 -2.18 -16.20 -8.42
CA ALA A 90 -1.55 -16.34 -7.11
C ALA A 90 -2.09 -17.56 -6.35
N LYS A 91 -3.42 -17.71 -6.33
CA LYS A 91 -4.09 -18.83 -5.70
C LYS A 91 -3.69 -20.17 -6.32
N THR A 92 -3.58 -20.25 -7.64
CA THR A 92 -3.12 -21.44 -8.37
C THR A 92 -1.68 -21.80 -8.02
N ALA A 93 -0.81 -20.79 -7.83
CA ALA A 93 0.59 -20.96 -7.48
C ALA A 93 0.85 -21.19 -5.99
N GLY A 94 -0.18 -21.12 -5.12
CA GLY A 94 -0.03 -21.21 -3.67
C GLY A 94 0.65 -19.98 -3.04
N VAL A 95 0.61 -18.83 -3.70
CA VAL A 95 1.14 -17.55 -3.23
C VAL A 95 -0.01 -16.71 -2.68
N HIS A 96 0.22 -16.00 -1.56
CA HIS A 96 -0.80 -15.11 -1.00
C HIS A 96 -0.91 -13.80 -1.82
N PRO A 97 -2.05 -13.51 -2.45
CA PRO A 97 -2.23 -12.27 -3.21
C PRO A 97 -2.56 -11.09 -2.28
N ILE A 98 -1.84 -9.98 -2.46
CA ILE A 98 -2.12 -8.71 -1.77
C ILE A 98 -2.66 -7.70 -2.78
N ILE A 99 -3.94 -7.32 -2.65
CA ILE A 99 -4.58 -6.43 -3.62
C ILE A 99 -4.42 -4.97 -3.19
N GLY A 100 -3.81 -4.18 -4.08
CA GLY A 100 -3.70 -2.73 -3.95
C GLY A 100 -3.84 -2.04 -5.30
N GLN A 101 -3.59 -0.73 -5.30
CA GLN A 101 -3.53 0.11 -6.49
C GLN A 101 -2.64 1.31 -6.19
N GLU A 102 -1.81 1.71 -7.14
CA GLU A 102 -1.14 3.02 -7.08
C GLU A 102 -2.08 4.07 -7.69
N PHE A 103 -2.64 4.91 -6.83
CA PHE A 103 -3.59 5.95 -7.21
C PHE A 103 -2.87 7.21 -7.66
N TYR A 104 -3.52 7.95 -8.56
CA TYR A 104 -3.21 9.35 -8.80
C TYR A 104 -4.06 10.21 -7.86
N VAL A 105 -3.44 11.09 -7.08
CA VAL A 105 -4.10 12.02 -6.15
C VAL A 105 -3.95 13.43 -6.70
N ALA A 106 -5.08 14.09 -6.96
CA ALA A 106 -5.07 15.47 -7.40
C ALA A 106 -4.46 16.38 -6.31
N PRO A 107 -3.64 17.39 -6.67
CA PRO A 107 -3.13 18.36 -5.69
C PRO A 107 -4.24 19.16 -4.99
N GLY A 108 -5.37 19.33 -5.67
CA GLY A 108 -6.59 19.94 -5.14
C GLY A 108 -7.80 19.03 -5.34
N SER A 109 -8.89 19.58 -5.89
CA SER A 109 -10.10 18.80 -6.17
C SER A 109 -9.94 17.87 -7.37
N ARG A 110 -10.46 16.64 -7.29
CA ARG A 110 -10.48 15.71 -8.43
C ARG A 110 -11.25 16.25 -9.63
N HIS A 111 -12.19 17.16 -9.40
CA HIS A 111 -13.05 17.78 -10.43
C HIS A 111 -12.33 18.88 -11.23
N GLU A 112 -11.21 19.39 -10.73
CA GLU A 112 -10.45 20.45 -11.41
C GLU A 112 -9.61 19.88 -12.56
N LYS A 113 -9.81 20.44 -13.76
CA LYS A 113 -9.13 20.03 -15.00
C LYS A 113 -8.20 21.13 -15.55
N THR A 114 -7.71 21.97 -14.66
CA THR A 114 -6.76 23.03 -14.99
C THR A 114 -5.33 22.52 -14.82
N ALA A 115 -4.42 23.03 -15.65
CA ALA A 115 -3.00 22.78 -15.44
C ALA A 115 -2.60 23.36 -14.06
N THR A 116 -2.02 22.52 -13.23
CA THR A 116 -1.49 22.94 -11.94
C THR A 116 -0.23 23.75 -12.17
N ALA A 117 -0.16 24.95 -11.58
CA ALA A 117 1.08 25.74 -11.59
C ALA A 117 2.17 25.08 -10.73
N ASP A 118 1.76 24.25 -9.76
CA ASP A 118 2.61 23.58 -8.79
C ASP A 118 2.24 22.09 -8.71
N GLY A 119 3.20 21.21 -9.00
CA GLY A 119 3.04 19.75 -8.98
C GLY A 119 2.67 19.07 -10.32
N PRO A 120 2.68 17.72 -10.38
CA PRO A 120 2.44 16.97 -11.61
C PRO A 120 1.00 17.11 -12.11
N GLN A 121 0.83 17.34 -13.42
CA GLN A 121 -0.49 17.52 -14.04
C GLN A 121 -1.41 16.30 -13.89
N SER A 122 -0.84 15.09 -13.84
CA SER A 122 -1.56 13.83 -13.60
C SER A 122 -1.90 13.58 -12.14
N GLY A 123 -1.41 14.40 -11.20
CA GLY A 123 -1.47 14.18 -9.77
C GLY A 123 -0.27 13.41 -9.21
N PHE A 124 -0.22 13.31 -7.89
CA PHE A 124 0.78 12.59 -7.12
C PHE A 124 0.44 11.10 -7.01
N HIS A 125 1.46 10.26 -6.87
CA HIS A 125 1.23 8.83 -6.66
C HIS A 125 0.95 8.52 -5.18
N LEU A 126 0.09 7.55 -4.92
CA LEU A 126 -0.19 7.02 -3.59
C LEU A 126 -0.51 5.54 -3.68
N VAL A 127 0.25 4.68 -3.01
CA VAL A 127 -0.05 3.25 -2.99
C VAL A 127 -1.04 2.97 -1.87
N LEU A 128 -2.18 2.38 -2.21
CA LEU A 128 -3.16 1.90 -1.25
C LEU A 128 -3.30 0.38 -1.36
N ILE A 129 -3.26 -0.31 -0.22
CA ILE A 129 -3.40 -1.77 -0.13
C ILE A 129 -4.59 -2.12 0.75
N ALA A 130 -5.41 -3.07 0.32
CA ALA A 130 -6.54 -3.56 1.10
C ALA A 130 -6.07 -4.44 2.27
N ALA A 131 -6.33 -4.01 3.51
CA ALA A 131 -6.06 -4.79 4.71
C ALA A 131 -7.11 -5.87 4.99
N ASN A 132 -8.33 -5.67 4.47
CA ASN A 132 -9.49 -6.54 4.68
C ASN A 132 -10.56 -6.29 3.62
N ASN A 133 -11.71 -6.97 3.74
CA ASN A 133 -12.82 -6.86 2.79
C ASN A 133 -13.44 -5.44 2.72
N THR A 134 -13.44 -4.68 3.82
CA THR A 134 -13.87 -3.27 3.80
C THR A 134 -12.88 -2.43 2.99
N GLY A 135 -11.59 -2.63 3.22
CA GLY A 135 -10.52 -2.03 2.43
C GLY A 135 -10.66 -2.33 0.94
N LEU A 136 -10.89 -3.59 0.56
CA LEU A 136 -11.05 -3.98 -0.84
C LEU A 136 -12.26 -3.28 -1.49
N LYS A 137 -13.38 -3.17 -0.78
CA LYS A 137 -14.57 -2.42 -1.25
C LYS A 137 -14.25 -0.94 -1.43
N ASN A 138 -13.53 -0.34 -0.49
CA ASN A 138 -13.11 1.05 -0.56
C ASN A 138 -12.13 1.30 -1.71
N LEU A 139 -11.17 0.40 -1.93
CA LEU A 139 -10.23 0.42 -3.05
C LEU A 139 -10.98 0.44 -4.39
N MET A 140 -11.95 -0.48 -4.59
CA MET A 140 -12.78 -0.53 -5.79
C MET A 140 -13.63 0.74 -5.97
N LYS A 141 -14.16 1.28 -4.86
CA LYS A 141 -14.96 2.51 -4.89
C LYS A 141 -14.11 3.72 -5.28
N LEU A 142 -12.94 3.88 -4.68
CA LEU A 142 -11.96 4.92 -5.02
C LEU A 142 -11.55 4.82 -6.50
N SER A 143 -11.22 3.62 -6.96
CA SER A 143 -10.83 3.37 -8.37
C SER A 143 -11.94 3.81 -9.32
N SER A 144 -13.17 3.40 -9.04
CA SER A 144 -14.35 3.78 -9.84
C SER A 144 -14.60 5.28 -9.85
N LEU A 145 -14.54 5.95 -8.70
CA LEU A 145 -14.72 7.40 -8.60
C LEU A 145 -13.60 8.16 -9.31
N GLY A 146 -12.37 7.65 -9.30
CA GLY A 146 -11.27 8.21 -10.06
C GLY A 146 -11.54 8.25 -11.57
N PHE A 147 -12.19 7.21 -12.12
CA PHE A 147 -12.62 7.17 -13.52
C PHE A 147 -13.86 8.02 -13.80
N ILE A 148 -14.86 7.99 -12.93
CA ILE A 148 -16.17 8.62 -13.20
C ILE A 148 -16.14 10.12 -12.93
N GLU A 149 -15.50 10.54 -11.84
CA GLU A 149 -15.53 11.93 -11.37
C GLU A 149 -14.20 12.65 -11.61
N GLY A 150 -13.08 11.97 -11.37
CA GLY A 150 -11.76 12.60 -11.32
C GLY A 150 -10.91 12.50 -12.58
N PHE A 151 -11.47 11.94 -13.66
CA PHE A 151 -10.69 11.69 -14.87
C PHE A 151 -10.34 13.00 -15.59
N TYR A 152 -9.03 13.24 -15.69
CA TYR A 152 -8.44 14.29 -16.51
C TYR A 152 -7.54 13.66 -17.58
N TYR A 153 -6.24 13.51 -17.34
CA TYR A 153 -5.35 12.65 -18.13
C TYR A 153 -5.24 11.23 -17.57
N LYS A 154 -5.39 11.12 -16.25
CA LYS A 154 -5.39 9.89 -15.47
C LYS A 154 -6.63 9.90 -14.55
N PRO A 155 -7.10 8.72 -14.11
CA PRO A 155 -8.17 8.63 -13.11
C PRO A 155 -7.65 9.08 -11.74
N ARG A 156 -8.01 10.30 -11.32
CA ARG A 156 -7.50 10.89 -10.07
C ARG A 156 -8.54 10.81 -8.95
N ILE A 157 -8.08 10.54 -7.74
CA ILE A 157 -8.86 10.77 -6.52
C ILE A 157 -8.36 12.06 -5.86
N ASP A 158 -8.91 12.40 -4.69
CA ASP A 158 -8.47 13.56 -3.90
C ASP A 158 -8.55 13.25 -2.39
N ARG A 159 -8.15 14.23 -1.58
CA ARG A 159 -8.18 14.12 -0.12
C ARG A 159 -9.58 13.94 0.46
N GLU A 160 -10.62 14.49 -0.18
CA GLU A 160 -12.02 14.31 0.24
C GLU A 160 -12.42 12.83 0.16
N LEU A 161 -12.12 12.18 -0.98
CA LEU A 161 -12.40 10.76 -1.14
C LEU A 161 -11.56 9.88 -0.21
N LEU A 162 -10.29 10.24 0.01
CA LEU A 162 -9.42 9.53 0.95
C LEU A 162 -9.96 9.61 2.38
N GLU A 163 -10.40 10.79 2.85
CA GLU A 163 -11.02 10.92 4.17
C GLU A 163 -12.27 10.04 4.30
N LYS A 164 -13.08 9.96 3.25
CA LYS A 164 -14.31 9.15 3.26
C LYS A 164 -14.08 7.64 3.18
N TYR A 165 -13.05 7.19 2.47
CA TYR A 165 -12.85 5.77 2.12
C TYR A 165 -11.51 5.19 2.62
N ASN A 166 -10.86 5.78 3.62
CA ASN A 166 -9.58 5.24 4.16
C ASN A 166 -9.75 3.95 4.98
N GLU A 167 -10.95 3.61 5.46
CA GLU A 167 -11.15 2.46 6.35
C GLU A 167 -10.68 1.16 5.70
N GLY A 168 -9.90 0.36 6.44
CA GLY A 168 -9.39 -0.92 5.97
C GLY A 168 -8.29 -0.83 4.91
N LEU A 169 -7.73 0.36 4.65
CA LEU A 169 -6.60 0.56 3.73
C LEU A 169 -5.29 0.80 4.49
N PHE A 170 -4.20 0.24 3.96
CA PHE A 170 -2.82 0.67 4.22
C PHE A 170 -2.41 1.69 3.16
N ALA A 171 -1.66 2.71 3.55
CA ALA A 171 -1.12 3.74 2.66
C ALA A 171 0.40 3.79 2.73
N LEU A 172 1.04 3.80 1.56
CA LEU A 172 2.49 3.98 1.42
C LEU A 172 2.76 5.26 0.62
N THR A 173 3.86 5.95 0.93
CA THR A 173 4.18 7.25 0.31
C THR A 173 4.50 7.22 -1.18
N ALA A 174 4.54 6.02 -1.78
CA ALA A 174 4.79 5.78 -3.19
C ALA A 174 6.21 6.20 -3.65
N CYS A 175 6.39 6.25 -4.97
CA CYS A 175 7.67 6.53 -5.63
C CYS A 175 8.03 8.04 -5.60
N LEU A 176 9.00 8.45 -6.43
CA LEU A 176 9.44 9.85 -6.53
C LEU A 176 8.33 10.84 -6.95
N GLN A 177 7.24 10.34 -7.53
CA GLN A 177 6.05 11.13 -7.87
C GLN A 177 5.00 11.16 -6.74
N GLY A 178 5.27 10.54 -5.59
CA GLY A 178 4.48 10.71 -4.37
C GLY A 178 4.59 12.14 -3.83
N GLU A 179 3.53 12.65 -3.19
CA GLU A 179 3.46 14.03 -2.73
C GLU A 179 4.60 14.38 -1.76
N ILE A 180 4.91 13.49 -0.83
CA ILE A 180 5.98 13.67 0.17
C ILE A 180 7.37 13.64 -0.49
N PRO A 181 7.78 12.58 -1.21
CA PRO A 181 9.05 12.57 -1.94
C PRO A 181 9.22 13.76 -2.88
N TRP A 182 8.17 14.14 -3.60
CA TRP A 182 8.19 15.27 -4.50
C TRP A 182 8.49 16.59 -3.78
N LEU A 183 7.79 16.88 -2.67
CA LEU A 183 8.05 18.08 -1.85
C LEU A 183 9.47 18.10 -1.28
N LEU A 184 9.97 16.95 -0.84
CA LEU A 184 11.34 16.81 -0.33
C LEU A 184 12.38 17.13 -1.40
N LEU A 185 12.19 16.65 -2.64
CA LEU A 185 13.07 16.95 -3.78
C LEU A 185 13.08 18.45 -4.12
N GLN A 186 12.00 19.18 -3.85
CA GLN A 186 11.92 20.63 -4.02
C GLN A 186 12.49 21.41 -2.82
N GLY A 187 13.01 20.73 -1.79
CA GLY A 187 13.49 21.36 -0.55
C GLY A 187 12.39 21.89 0.36
N ARG A 188 11.12 21.55 0.10
CA ARG A 188 9.93 22.00 0.84
C ARG A 188 9.65 21.11 2.05
N TRP A 189 10.60 21.05 2.97
CA TRP A 189 10.59 20.13 4.12
C TRP A 189 9.39 20.31 5.06
N ASP A 190 8.99 21.54 5.34
CA ASP A 190 7.89 21.80 6.27
C ASP A 190 6.54 21.39 5.67
N GLU A 191 6.36 21.56 4.37
CA GLU A 191 5.18 21.09 3.65
C GLU A 191 5.15 19.57 3.59
N ALA A 192 6.29 18.92 3.27
CA ALA A 192 6.38 17.46 3.29
C ALA A 192 5.98 16.87 4.66
N LYS A 193 6.41 17.50 5.76
CA LYS A 193 6.00 17.11 7.12
C LYS A 193 4.51 17.32 7.36
N GLN A 194 3.92 18.40 6.86
CA GLN A 194 2.47 18.65 6.98
C GLN A 194 1.66 17.60 6.22
N VAL A 195 2.09 17.22 5.02
CA VAL A 195 1.47 16.14 4.24
C VAL A 195 1.59 14.81 4.98
N ALA A 196 2.78 14.46 5.49
CA ALA A 196 2.98 13.23 6.26
C ALA A 196 2.10 13.19 7.51
N ARG A 197 1.95 14.31 8.24
CA ARG A 197 1.04 14.41 9.38
C ARG A 197 -0.41 14.22 8.98
N TRP A 198 -0.84 14.82 7.87
CA TRP A 198 -2.20 14.65 7.35
C TRP A 198 -2.50 13.16 7.11
N PHE A 199 -1.62 12.43 6.40
CA PHE A 199 -1.80 11.00 6.19
C PHE A 199 -1.79 10.20 7.51
N LEU A 200 -0.86 10.51 8.41
CA LEU A 200 -0.76 9.85 9.72
C LEU A 200 -2.04 10.04 10.55
N GLU A 201 -2.64 11.24 10.56
CA GLU A 201 -3.88 11.53 11.28
C GLU A 201 -5.09 10.78 10.72
N ARG A 202 -5.14 10.54 9.40
CA ARG A 202 -6.29 9.90 8.74
C ARG A 202 -6.20 8.38 8.74
N PHE A 203 -5.02 7.84 8.44
CA PHE A 203 -4.80 6.39 8.35
C PHE A 203 -4.42 5.78 9.71
N GLY A 204 -3.75 6.56 10.56
CA GLY A 204 -3.20 6.11 11.84
C GLY A 204 -1.78 5.53 11.72
N PRO A 205 -1.05 5.43 12.85
CA PRO A 205 0.34 4.95 12.88
C PRO A 205 0.49 3.50 12.44
N GLU A 206 -0.57 2.70 12.54
CA GLU A 206 -0.57 1.29 12.15
C GLU A 206 -0.78 1.08 10.65
N ARG A 207 -1.20 2.13 9.91
CA ARG A 207 -1.62 1.99 8.51
C ARG A 207 -0.97 2.93 7.51
N PHE A 208 -0.11 3.85 7.98
CA PHE A 208 0.63 4.75 7.11
C PHE A 208 2.13 4.47 7.21
N PHE A 209 2.76 4.22 6.07
CA PHE A 209 4.17 3.85 5.98
C PHE A 209 4.92 4.76 5.02
N ILE A 210 6.16 5.09 5.37
CA ILE A 210 7.11 5.74 4.46
C ILE A 210 7.75 4.63 3.63
N GLU A 211 7.67 4.78 2.32
CA GLU A 211 8.26 3.88 1.31
C GLU A 211 9.65 4.34 0.89
#